data_AF-A0A534TRN3-F1
#
_entry.id   AF-A0A534TRN3-F1
#
_cell.length_a   1.000
_cell.length_b   1.000
_cell.length_c   1.000
_cell.angle_alpha   90.00
_cell.angle_beta   90.00
_cell.angle_gamma   90.00
#
_symmetry.space_group_name_H-M   'P 1'
#
loop_
_entity.id
_entity.type
_entity.pdbx_description
1 polymer ?
#
loop_
_entity_poly.entity_id
_entity_poly.type
_entity_poly.pdbx_seq_one_letter_code
_entity_poly.pdbx_strand_id
1 'polypeptide(L)'
;MANPNGQELRGAIGILAERLGYGKLHDRFVRLNAFVSRKKPPSPDVLADRIYSLSGGLRRQVAATIAFHTVWSETFASEIGEENEKKLEALADRINATLTEGERAVQHGREAELDAAIGEYEEVLAAAIGPQAARVDMLLKAVPPVAERLRARPLPKTPPAKSAQAARGDDAAPAE
;
A
#
# COMPACT_ATOMS: atom_id res chain seq x y z
N MET A 1 -12.11 6.34 8.56
CA MET A 1 -11.42 5.49 7.56
C MET A 1 -12.35 4.41 7.02
N ALA A 2 -12.20 4.04 5.75
CA ALA A 2 -13.07 3.08 5.07
C ALA A 2 -12.87 1.63 5.52
N ASN A 3 -11.71 1.32 6.12
CA ASN A 3 -11.19 0.00 6.43
C ASN A 3 -11.07 -0.92 5.19
N PRO A 4 -9.97 -1.65 5.03
CA PRO A 4 -9.83 -2.59 3.93
C PRO A 4 -10.78 -3.79 4.11
N ASN A 5 -11.27 -4.32 3.00
CA ASN A 5 -12.00 -5.58 2.99
C ASN A 5 -11.02 -6.78 3.00
N GLY A 6 -11.55 -8.00 3.11
CA GLY A 6 -10.73 -9.22 3.19
C GLY A 6 -9.85 -9.46 1.95
N GLN A 7 -10.33 -9.11 0.75
CA GLN A 7 -9.55 -9.23 -0.49
C GLN A 7 -8.41 -8.21 -0.54
N GLU A 8 -8.68 -6.98 -0.11
CA GLU A 8 -7.67 -5.92 0.01
C GLU A 8 -6.57 -6.31 1.01
N LEU A 9 -6.94 -6.95 2.14
CA LEU A 9 -5.95 -7.45 3.09
C LEU A 9 -5.16 -8.65 2.56
N ARG A 10 -5.78 -9.56 1.82
CA ARG A 10 -5.06 -10.65 1.13
C ARG A 10 -4.03 -10.08 0.15
N GLY A 11 -4.42 -9.10 -0.66
CA GLY A 11 -3.51 -8.37 -1.55
C GLY A 11 -2.35 -7.73 -0.79
N ALA A 12 -2.63 -7.04 0.31
CA ALA A 12 -1.60 -6.44 1.16
C ALA A 12 -0.59 -7.46 1.70
N ILE A 13 -1.08 -8.58 2.25
CA ILE A 13 -0.24 -9.65 2.78
C ILE A 13 0.54 -10.35 1.66
N GLY A 14 -0.05 -10.51 0.47
CA GLY A 14 0.63 -11.02 -0.72
C GLY A 14 1.83 -10.16 -1.10
N ILE A 15 1.61 -8.83 -1.21
CA ILE A 15 2.67 -7.86 -1.49
C ILE A 15 3.80 -7.94 -0.44
N LEU A 16 3.44 -7.96 0.85
CA LEU A 16 4.43 -8.10 1.92
C LEU A 16 5.20 -9.43 1.84
N ALA A 17 4.52 -10.51 1.46
CA ALA A 17 5.12 -11.83 1.34
C ALA A 17 6.09 -11.91 0.13
N GLU A 18 5.77 -11.24 -0.97
CA GLU A 18 6.64 -11.10 -2.13
C GLU A 18 7.88 -10.25 -1.80
N ARG A 19 7.70 -9.12 -1.12
CA ARG A 19 8.78 -8.19 -0.76
C ARG A 19 9.74 -8.73 0.29
N LEU A 20 9.20 -9.32 1.36
CA LEU A 20 10.00 -9.77 2.51
C LEU A 20 10.36 -11.26 2.43
N GLY A 21 9.63 -12.05 1.63
CA GLY A 21 9.60 -13.49 1.71
C GLY A 21 8.62 -13.98 2.80
N TYR A 22 7.74 -14.91 2.44
CA TYR A 22 6.65 -15.37 3.32
C TYR A 22 7.11 -15.88 4.70
N GLY A 23 8.24 -16.58 4.77
CA GLY A 23 8.79 -17.06 6.05
C GLY A 23 9.17 -15.90 6.99
N LYS A 24 9.90 -14.90 6.47
CA LYS A 24 10.28 -13.72 7.25
C LYS A 24 9.07 -12.88 7.65
N LEU A 25 8.08 -12.75 6.76
CA LEU A 25 6.82 -12.08 7.07
C LEU A 25 6.10 -12.75 8.26
N HIS A 26 5.94 -14.07 8.20
CA HIS A 26 5.33 -14.81 9.31
C HIS A 26 6.08 -14.60 10.62
N ASP A 27 7.41 -14.69 10.59
CA ASP A 27 8.24 -14.52 11.79
C ASP A 27 8.14 -13.10 12.36
N ARG A 28 8.02 -12.08 11.51
CA ARG A 28 7.74 -10.70 11.94
C ARG A 28 6.41 -10.59 12.66
N PHE A 29 5.34 -11.17 12.13
CA PHE A 29 4.04 -11.21 12.80
C PHE A 29 4.07 -11.95 14.15
N VAL A 30 4.83 -13.04 14.24
CA VAL A 30 5.03 -13.76 15.51
C VAL A 30 5.77 -12.88 16.53
N ARG A 31 6.86 -12.21 16.12
CA ARG A 31 7.65 -11.31 17.00
C ARG A 31 6.83 -10.13 17.51
N LEU A 32 5.92 -9.62 16.69
CA LEU A 32 5.00 -8.53 17.05
C LEU A 32 3.74 -9.04 17.80
N ASN A 33 3.70 -10.32 18.19
CA ASN A 33 2.60 -10.94 18.93
C ASN A 33 1.23 -10.81 18.22
N ALA A 34 1.21 -10.79 16.88
CA ALA A 34 -0.03 -10.73 16.11
C ALA A 34 -0.95 -11.94 16.37
N PHE A 35 -0.34 -13.09 16.71
CA PHE A 35 -1.01 -14.32 17.11
C PHE A 35 -0.07 -15.20 17.94
N VAL A 36 -0.65 -16.10 18.74
CA VAL A 36 0.09 -16.99 19.65
C VAL A 36 0.64 -18.23 18.94
N SER A 37 -0.03 -18.69 17.87
CA SER A 37 0.37 -19.92 17.17
C SER A 37 1.65 -19.71 16.35
N ARG A 38 2.69 -20.48 16.67
CA ARG A 38 3.94 -20.51 15.88
C ARG A 38 3.86 -21.37 14.62
N LYS A 39 2.76 -22.11 14.44
CA LYS A 39 2.56 -22.94 13.24
C LYS A 39 2.33 -22.02 12.05
N LYS A 40 3.31 -21.98 11.16
CA LYS A 40 3.25 -21.22 9.90
C LYS A 40 2.05 -21.70 9.07
N PRO A 41 1.16 -20.79 8.63
CA PRO A 41 0.11 -21.14 7.70
C PRO A 41 0.69 -21.65 6.36
N PRO A 42 -0.10 -22.39 5.57
CA PRO A 42 0.39 -22.97 4.32
C PRO A 42 0.59 -21.93 3.20
N SER A 43 -0.06 -20.77 3.28
CA SER A 43 0.03 -19.71 2.27
C SER A 43 -0.16 -18.30 2.86
N PRO A 44 0.29 -17.25 2.15
CA PRO A 44 0.01 -15.85 2.50
C PRO A 44 -1.49 -15.57 2.66
N ASP A 45 -2.33 -16.18 1.83
CA ASP A 45 -3.79 -16.03 1.90
C ASP A 45 -4.38 -16.50 3.22
N VAL A 46 -3.93 -17.65 3.73
CA VAL A 46 -4.40 -18.17 5.03
C VAL A 46 -3.86 -17.32 6.18
N LEU A 47 -2.66 -16.74 6.04
CA LEU A 47 -2.15 -15.76 6.99
C LEU A 47 -3.01 -14.49 6.99
N ALA A 48 -3.40 -13.99 5.82
CA ALA A 48 -4.25 -12.82 5.68
C ALA A 48 -5.63 -13.02 6.33
N ASP A 49 -6.26 -14.18 6.10
CA ASP A 49 -7.54 -14.52 6.75
C ASP A 49 -7.44 -14.54 8.28
N ARG A 50 -6.34 -15.09 8.80
CA ARG A 50 -6.06 -15.09 10.23
C ARG A 50 -5.91 -13.67 10.77
N ILE A 51 -5.11 -12.82 10.11
CA ILE A 51 -4.94 -11.42 10.52
C ILE A 51 -6.26 -10.67 10.42
N TYR A 52 -7.04 -10.87 9.34
CA TYR A 52 -8.36 -10.24 9.16
C TYR A 52 -9.30 -10.59 10.31
N SER A 53 -9.40 -11.87 10.65
CA SER A 53 -10.26 -12.35 11.73
C SER A 53 -9.84 -11.79 13.09
N LEU A 54 -8.55 -11.89 13.42
CA LEU A 54 -8.01 -11.44 14.72
C LEU A 54 -8.11 -9.93 14.91
N SER A 55 -7.91 -9.16 13.84
CA SER A 55 -8.01 -7.70 13.85
C SER A 55 -9.45 -7.18 13.78
N GLY A 56 -10.45 -8.05 13.54
CA GLY A 56 -11.81 -7.62 13.24
C GLY A 56 -11.89 -6.79 11.95
N GLY A 57 -11.13 -7.19 10.92
CA GLY A 57 -10.98 -6.45 9.66
C GLY A 57 -10.22 -5.14 9.82
N LEU A 58 -9.16 -5.15 10.63
CA LEU A 58 -8.35 -3.98 11.01
C LEU A 58 -9.11 -2.86 11.75
N ARG A 59 -10.34 -3.13 12.21
CA ARG A 59 -11.16 -2.16 12.94
C ARG A 59 -10.83 -2.08 14.43
N ARG A 60 -10.28 -3.15 14.99
CA ARG A 60 -9.96 -3.24 16.42
C ARG A 60 -8.52 -2.81 16.66
N GLN A 61 -8.27 -2.05 17.73
CA GLN A 61 -6.92 -1.72 18.17
C GLN A 61 -6.32 -2.88 18.98
N VAL A 62 -5.88 -3.91 18.28
CA VAL A 62 -5.33 -5.14 18.86
C VAL A 62 -3.97 -5.45 18.22
N ALA A 63 -3.23 -6.38 18.83
CA ALA A 63 -1.88 -6.75 18.39
C ALA A 63 -1.80 -7.10 16.89
N ALA A 64 -2.80 -7.80 16.34
CA ALA A 64 -2.85 -8.14 14.91
C ALA A 64 -2.91 -6.89 14.01
N THR A 65 -3.70 -5.89 14.38
CA THR A 65 -3.82 -4.62 13.65
C THR A 65 -2.53 -3.81 13.72
N ILE A 66 -1.99 -3.67 14.92
CA ILE A 66 -0.74 -2.95 15.16
C ILE A 66 0.39 -3.61 14.37
N ALA A 67 0.55 -4.93 14.49
CA ALA A 67 1.57 -5.67 13.78
C ALA A 67 1.46 -5.51 12.26
N PHE A 68 0.25 -5.54 11.71
CA PHE A 68 0.04 -5.30 10.27
C PHE A 68 0.52 -3.91 9.86
N HIS A 69 0.08 -2.85 10.55
CA HIS A 69 0.49 -1.49 10.21
C HIS A 69 1.98 -1.25 10.43
N THR A 70 2.57 -1.82 11.49
CA THR A 70 4.03 -1.76 11.73
C THR A 70 4.80 -2.40 10.58
N VAL A 71 4.45 -3.63 10.20
CA VAL A 71 5.15 -4.32 9.10
C VAL A 71 4.95 -3.59 7.78
N TRP A 72 3.74 -3.09 7.51
CA TRP A 72 3.45 -2.31 6.30
C TRP A 72 4.30 -1.05 6.23
N SER A 73 4.24 -0.20 7.25
CA SER A 73 4.99 1.06 7.29
C SER A 73 6.49 0.83 7.23
N GLU A 74 7.04 -0.12 7.99
CA GLU A 74 8.48 -0.43 7.96
C GLU A 74 8.96 -0.98 6.61
N THR A 75 8.07 -1.60 5.82
CA THR A 75 8.44 -2.12 4.49
C THR A 75 8.55 -1.00 3.47
N PHE A 76 7.69 0.02 3.55
CA PHE A 76 7.56 1.03 2.50
C PHE A 76 8.07 2.42 2.87
N ALA A 77 8.20 2.76 4.15
CA ALA A 77 8.61 4.10 4.58
C ALA A 77 9.97 4.51 3.99
N SER A 78 10.94 3.60 3.92
CA SER A 78 12.25 3.93 3.34
C SER A 78 12.25 4.04 1.81
N GLU A 79 11.23 3.52 1.12
CA GLU A 79 11.12 3.56 -0.35
C GLU A 79 10.50 4.88 -0.86
N ILE A 80 9.67 5.55 -0.05
CA ILE A 80 8.98 6.78 -0.47
C ILE A 80 9.94 7.97 -0.49
N GLY A 81 10.71 8.17 0.59
CA GLY A 81 11.69 9.26 0.71
C GLY A 81 11.06 10.65 0.94
N GLU A 82 11.83 11.56 1.57
CA GLU A 82 11.32 12.84 2.09
C GLU A 82 10.71 13.77 1.03
N GLU A 83 11.24 13.78 -0.19
CA GLU A 83 10.72 14.64 -1.27
C GLU A 83 9.32 14.19 -1.70
N ASN A 84 9.10 12.88 -1.84
CA ASN A 84 7.79 12.35 -2.17
C ASN A 84 6.84 12.47 -1.00
N GLU A 85 7.30 12.33 0.25
CA GLU A 85 6.47 12.56 1.44
C GLU A 85 5.87 13.98 1.44
N LYS A 86 6.67 15.02 1.18
CA LYS A 86 6.18 16.40 1.08
C LYS A 86 5.16 16.59 -0.04
N LYS A 87 5.39 15.97 -1.20
CA LYS A 87 4.43 16.00 -2.32
C LYS A 87 3.13 15.30 -1.97
N LEU A 88 3.21 14.13 -1.32
CA LEU A 88 2.06 13.35 -0.88
C LEU A 88 1.26 14.09 0.20
N GLU A 89 1.92 14.80 1.11
CA GLU A 89 1.27 15.65 2.10
C GLU A 89 0.46 16.78 1.43
N ALA A 90 1.07 17.53 0.50
CA ALA A 90 0.36 18.57 -0.25
C ALA A 90 -0.81 18.02 -1.09
N LEU A 91 -0.68 16.79 -1.63
CA LEU A 91 -1.76 16.12 -2.35
C LEU A 91 -2.87 15.65 -1.40
N ALA A 92 -2.53 15.18 -0.20
CA ALA A 92 -3.50 14.83 0.83
C ALA A 92 -4.32 16.06 1.25
N ASP A 93 -3.67 17.21 1.43
CA ASP A 93 -4.36 18.48 1.72
C ASP A 93 -5.31 18.88 0.59
N ARG A 94 -4.89 18.73 -0.67
CA ARG A 94 -5.77 18.96 -1.84
C ARG A 94 -6.97 18.02 -1.84
N ILE A 95 -6.77 16.73 -1.56
CA ILE A 95 -7.87 15.76 -1.44
C ILE A 95 -8.83 16.20 -0.33
N ASN A 96 -8.31 16.49 0.86
CA ASN A 96 -9.12 16.89 2.02
C ASN A 96 -9.89 18.18 1.75
N ALA A 97 -9.30 19.13 1.03
CA ALA A 97 -9.95 20.39 0.67
C ALA A 97 -11.20 20.19 -0.21
N THR A 98 -11.31 19.08 -0.95
CA THR A 98 -12.49 18.74 -1.77
C THR A 98 -13.62 18.04 -0.99
N LEU A 99 -13.39 17.67 0.27
CA LEU A 99 -14.36 16.93 1.08
C LEU A 99 -15.21 17.88 1.94
N THR A 100 -16.42 17.47 2.28
CA THR A 100 -17.28 18.22 3.21
C THR A 100 -16.68 18.24 4.62
N GLU A 101 -17.17 19.13 5.48
CA GLU A 101 -16.85 19.10 6.90
C GLU A 101 -17.15 17.70 7.49
N GLY A 102 -16.15 17.11 8.16
CA GLY A 102 -16.19 15.75 8.68
C GLY A 102 -15.97 14.64 7.65
N GLU A 103 -15.53 14.96 6.42
CA GLU A 103 -15.01 14.01 5.42
C GLU A 103 -15.99 12.89 5.00
N ARG A 104 -17.28 13.14 5.19
CA ARG A 104 -18.36 12.17 4.91
C ARG A 104 -18.82 12.16 3.46
N ALA A 105 -18.58 13.24 2.72
CA ALA A 105 -18.95 13.37 1.32
C ALA A 105 -17.96 14.27 0.56
N VAL A 106 -18.06 14.26 -0.77
CA VAL A 106 -17.36 15.21 -1.65
C VAL A 106 -18.18 16.48 -1.75
N GLN A 107 -17.53 17.65 -1.75
CA GLN A 107 -18.19 18.92 -2.02
C GLN A 107 -18.76 18.93 -3.45
N HIS A 108 -19.95 19.50 -3.61
CA HIS A 108 -20.62 19.55 -4.90
C HIS A 108 -19.77 20.29 -5.96
N GLY A 109 -19.57 19.66 -7.12
CA GLY A 109 -18.81 20.23 -8.24
C GLY A 109 -17.30 20.05 -8.13
N ARG A 110 -16.78 19.41 -7.08
CA ARG A 110 -15.34 19.15 -6.87
C ARG A 110 -14.94 17.70 -7.15
N GLU A 111 -15.83 16.91 -7.73
CA GLU A 111 -15.60 15.50 -8.05
C GLU A 111 -14.40 15.30 -8.99
N ALA A 112 -14.28 16.13 -10.02
CA ALA A 112 -13.18 16.06 -10.98
C ALA A 112 -11.83 16.47 -10.36
N GLU A 113 -11.85 17.46 -9.47
CA GLU A 113 -10.66 17.89 -8.73
C GLU A 113 -10.19 16.79 -7.77
N LEU A 114 -11.12 16.13 -7.09
CA LEU A 114 -10.84 14.99 -6.25
C LEU A 114 -10.23 13.83 -7.05
N ASP A 115 -10.81 13.49 -8.21
CA ASP A 115 -10.30 12.41 -9.05
C ASP A 115 -8.88 12.69 -9.55
N ALA A 116 -8.61 13.93 -9.95
CA ALA A 116 -7.28 14.38 -10.36
C ALA A 116 -6.28 14.25 -9.19
N ALA A 117 -6.62 14.77 -8.01
CA ALA A 117 -5.75 14.71 -6.84
C ALA A 117 -5.49 13.26 -6.38
N ILE A 118 -6.51 12.38 -6.40
CA ILE A 118 -6.33 10.94 -6.13
C ILE A 118 -5.41 10.31 -7.18
N GLY A 119 -5.56 10.66 -8.45
CA GLY A 119 -4.70 10.17 -9.53
C GLY A 119 -3.24 10.57 -9.35
N GLU A 120 -2.98 11.86 -9.11
CA GLU A 120 -1.64 12.38 -8.85
C GLU A 120 -1.01 11.73 -7.61
N TYR A 121 -1.78 11.55 -6.54
CA TYR A 121 -1.32 10.86 -5.33
C TYR A 121 -0.93 9.41 -5.62
N GLU A 122 -1.78 8.69 -6.36
CA GLU A 122 -1.52 7.30 -6.73
C GLU A 122 -0.27 7.18 -7.61
N GLU A 123 -0.05 8.11 -8.54
CA GLU A 123 1.12 8.12 -9.43
C GLU A 123 2.43 8.35 -8.67
N VAL A 124 2.47 9.34 -7.78
CA VAL A 124 3.66 9.63 -6.95
C VAL A 124 4.00 8.42 -6.09
N LEU A 125 2.99 7.81 -5.47
CA LEU A 125 3.20 6.66 -4.61
C LEU A 125 3.59 5.40 -5.41
N ALA A 126 2.96 5.16 -6.56
CA ALA A 126 3.27 4.04 -7.44
C ALA A 126 4.69 4.12 -8.01
N ALA A 127 5.22 5.32 -8.23
CA ALA A 127 6.60 5.51 -8.66
C ALA A 127 7.62 5.04 -7.59
N ALA A 128 7.26 5.12 -6.31
CA ALA A 128 8.11 4.68 -5.21
C ALA A 128 7.95 3.19 -4.90
N ILE A 129 6.71 2.71 -4.68
CA ILE A 129 6.45 1.39 -4.10
C ILE A 129 5.75 0.41 -5.06
N GLY A 130 5.47 0.84 -6.28
CA GLY A 130 4.72 0.10 -7.29
C GLY A 130 3.20 0.28 -7.15
N PRO A 131 2.43 0.09 -8.24
CA PRO A 131 1.02 0.50 -8.30
C PRO A 131 0.10 -0.29 -7.39
N GLN A 132 0.35 -1.59 -7.20
CA GLN A 132 -0.47 -2.41 -6.31
C GLN A 132 -0.28 -2.00 -4.84
N ALA A 133 0.96 -1.77 -4.42
CA ALA A 133 1.26 -1.32 -3.07
C ALA A 133 0.72 0.10 -2.83
N ALA A 134 0.83 0.98 -3.83
CA ALA A 134 0.26 2.32 -3.78
C ALA A 134 -1.26 2.31 -3.56
N ARG A 135 -2.01 1.52 -4.36
CA ARG A 135 -3.46 1.40 -4.20
C ARG A 135 -3.85 0.91 -2.81
N VAL A 136 -3.16 -0.11 -2.29
CA VAL A 136 -3.43 -0.66 -0.96
C VAL A 136 -3.10 0.38 0.12
N ASP A 137 -1.96 1.04 0.03
CA ASP A 137 -1.55 2.06 1.00
C ASP A 137 -2.55 3.23 1.06
N MET A 138 -3.03 3.68 -0.10
CA MET A 138 -4.10 4.68 -0.17
C MET A 138 -5.39 4.17 0.47
N LEU A 139 -5.82 2.93 0.20
CA LEU A 139 -7.02 2.34 0.81
C LEU A 139 -6.91 2.22 2.34
N LEU A 140 -5.72 1.95 2.87
CA LEU A 140 -5.46 1.88 4.31
C LEU A 140 -5.63 3.24 5.00
N LYS A 141 -5.38 4.34 4.29
CA LYS A 141 -5.43 5.72 4.80
C LYS A 141 -6.74 6.43 4.44
N ALA A 142 -7.47 5.95 3.43
CA ALA A 142 -8.60 6.65 2.86
C ALA A 142 -9.83 6.74 3.78
N VAL A 143 -10.51 7.87 3.66
CA VAL A 143 -11.90 8.08 4.11
C VAL A 143 -12.88 7.39 3.15
N PRO A 144 -14.13 7.12 3.57
CA PRO A 144 -15.08 6.35 2.75
C PRO A 144 -15.28 6.88 1.31
N PRO A 145 -15.49 8.20 1.08
CA PRO A 145 -15.68 8.71 -0.29
C PRO A 145 -14.47 8.49 -1.20
N VAL A 146 -13.26 8.60 -0.66
CA VAL A 146 -12.00 8.37 -1.39
C VAL A 146 -11.82 6.88 -1.68
N ALA A 147 -12.10 6.01 -0.70
CA ALA A 147 -11.99 4.57 -0.86
C ALA A 147 -12.98 4.02 -1.90
N GLU A 148 -14.20 4.54 -1.97
CA GLU A 148 -15.18 4.18 -2.98
C GLU A 148 -14.66 4.50 -4.40
N ARG A 149 -14.09 5.69 -4.59
CA ARG A 149 -13.46 6.07 -5.87
C ARG A 149 -12.27 5.19 -6.21
N LEU A 150 -11.40 4.90 -5.24
CA LEU A 150 -10.26 3.99 -5.44
C LEU A 150 -10.71 2.57 -5.82
N ARG A 151 -11.83 2.07 -5.27
CA ARG A 151 -12.39 0.74 -5.62
C ARG A 151 -13.07 0.72 -6.98
N ALA A 152 -13.67 1.83 -7.40
CA ALA A 152 -14.29 1.96 -8.72
C ALA A 152 -13.27 2.06 -9.87
N ARG A 153 -12.04 2.51 -9.58
CA ARG A 153 -10.98 2.67 -10.57
C ARG A 153 -10.28 1.33 -10.84
N PRO A 154 -9.93 1.02 -12.11
CA PRO A 154 -9.07 -0.12 -12.40
C PRO A 154 -7.73 0.01 -11.67
N LEU A 155 -7.11 -1.12 -11.34
CA LEU A 155 -5.75 -1.13 -10.82
C LEU A 155 -4.81 -0.53 -11.87
N PRO A 156 -3.89 0.38 -11.51
CA PRO A 156 -2.92 0.89 -12.45
C PRO A 156 -2.05 -0.27 -12.90
N LYS A 157 -1.86 -0.43 -14.21
CA LYS A 157 -0.95 -1.43 -14.75
C LYS A 157 0.47 -1.04 -14.33
N THR A 158 1.24 -1.98 -13.80
CA THR A 158 2.69 -1.80 -13.60
C THR A 158 3.32 -1.38 -14.91
N PRO A 159 3.92 -0.18 -15.01
CA PRO A 159 4.78 0.11 -16.15
C PRO A 159 5.93 -0.91 -16.10
N PRO A 160 6.33 -1.50 -17.24
CA PRO A 160 7.50 -2.35 -17.26
C PRO A 160 8.66 -1.54 -16.66
N ALA A 161 9.32 -2.12 -15.65
CA ALA A 161 10.47 -1.52 -15.01
C ALA A 161 11.39 -0.96 -16.10
N LYS A 162 11.67 0.35 -16.07
CA LYS A 162 12.70 0.92 -16.94
C LYS A 162 13.95 0.12 -16.67
N SER A 163 14.33 -0.68 -17.64
CA SER A 163 15.47 -1.57 -17.60
C SER A 163 16.68 -0.75 -17.16
N ALA A 164 17.26 -1.11 -16.03
CA ALA A 164 18.60 -0.68 -15.65
C ALA A 164 19.58 -1.32 -16.65
N GLN A 165 19.66 -0.75 -17.86
CA GLN A 165 20.58 -1.17 -18.90
C GLN A 165 21.01 0.06 -19.70
N ALA A 166 21.90 0.83 -19.11
CA ALA A 166 22.75 1.81 -19.79
C ALA A 166 23.99 2.14 -18.93
N ALA A 167 24.78 1.11 -18.55
CA ALA A 167 26.15 1.29 -18.07
C ALA A 167 26.90 -0.06 -17.95
N ARG A 168 26.97 -0.83 -19.02
CA ARG A 168 28.13 -1.71 -19.29
C ARG A 168 28.39 -1.62 -20.78
N GLY A 169 29.04 -0.52 -21.15
CA GLY A 169 29.60 -0.36 -22.48
C GLY A 169 30.64 -1.45 -22.72
N ASP A 170 30.60 -1.96 -23.93
CA ASP A 170 31.56 -2.85 -24.55
C ASP A 170 33.01 -2.43 -24.24
N ASP A 171 33.80 -3.36 -23.70
CA ASP A 171 35.23 -3.39 -23.97
C ASP A 171 35.50 -4.66 -24.79
N ALA A 172 35.26 -4.52 -26.08
CA ALA A 172 35.65 -5.48 -27.09
C ALA A 172 37.15 -5.27 -27.36
N ALA A 173 37.95 -6.24 -26.93
CA ALA A 173 39.30 -6.43 -27.45
C ALA A 173 39.28 -6.58 -28.98
N PRO A 174 40.35 -6.13 -29.65
CA PRO A 174 40.88 -6.90 -30.77
C PRO A 174 42.34 -7.29 -30.52
N ALA A 175 42.63 -8.49 -31.00
CA ALA A 175 43.95 -9.08 -31.10
C ALA A 175 44.78 -8.41 -32.20
N GLU A 176 46.10 -8.31 -31.96
CA GLU A 176 47.18 -8.61 -32.91
C GLU A 176 48.38 -9.18 -32.14
#